data_AF-A0A3D2A4Y0-F1
#
_entry.id   AF-A0A3D2A4Y0-F1
#
_cell.length_a   1.000
_cell.length_b   1.000
_cell.length_c   1.000
_cell.angle_alpha   90.00
_cell.angle_beta   90.00
_cell.angle_gamma   90.00
#
_symmetry.space_group_name_H-M   'P 1'
#
loop_
_entity.id
_entity.type
_entity.pdbx_description
1 polymer ?
#
loop_
_entity_poly.entity_id
_entity_poly.type
_entity_poly.pdbx_seq_one_letter_code
_entity_poly.pdbx_strand_id
1 'polypeptide(L)'
;MPPWADTVPVIHLQTTQRTALVSVVSWQDLKRHRQLIVATRNDSKEKSRLRVAADVWWVESQWIIIELVQRNLGWALVPEHIVVDALKEGSLVSPTLDFDKHSWPVAVELVWHKEKPLGKAGTWLQQAIIALDRQT
;
A
#
# COMPACT_ATOMS: atom_id res chain seq x y z
N MET A 1 2.30 5.90 -18.48
CA MET A 1 1.72 5.33 -17.25
C MET A 1 1.43 3.85 -17.51
N PRO A 2 1.70 2.92 -16.58
CA PRO A 2 1.24 1.55 -16.74
C PRO A 2 -0.31 1.52 -16.71
N PRO A 3 -0.99 0.83 -17.64
CA PRO A 3 -2.46 0.85 -17.76
C PRO A 3 -3.23 0.14 -16.62
N TRP A 4 -2.54 -0.30 -15.58
CA TRP A 4 -3.12 -0.95 -14.40
C TRP A 4 -2.94 -0.13 -13.11
N ALA A 5 -2.22 0.99 -13.16
CA ALA A 5 -1.92 1.83 -12.01
C ALA A 5 -3.17 2.55 -11.44
N ASP A 6 -4.33 2.31 -12.05
CA ASP A 6 -5.64 2.89 -11.75
C ASP A 6 -6.44 2.08 -10.69
N THR A 7 -5.84 1.13 -9.95
CA THR A 7 -6.62 0.18 -9.13
C THR A 7 -6.08 -0.10 -7.73
N VAL A 8 -5.01 0.56 -7.28
CA VAL A 8 -4.49 0.36 -5.92
C VAL A 8 -4.08 1.72 -5.35
N PRO A 9 -4.62 2.17 -4.20
CA PRO A 9 -4.10 3.32 -3.50
C PRO A 9 -2.80 2.86 -2.86
N VAL A 10 -1.72 3.44 -3.32
CA VAL A 10 -0.43 3.04 -2.81
C VAL A 10 0.33 4.26 -2.37
N ILE A 11 0.49 4.39 -1.06
CA ILE A 11 1.33 5.43 -0.50
C ILE A 11 2.77 5.03 -0.79
N HIS A 12 3.44 5.98 -1.43
CA HIS A 12 4.83 5.87 -1.79
C HIS A 12 5.62 6.34 -0.58
N LEU A 13 6.48 5.49 -0.06
CA LEU A 13 7.29 5.85 1.10
C LEU A 13 8.71 6.09 0.64
N GLN A 14 9.20 7.29 0.92
CA GLN A 14 10.63 7.55 0.96
C GLN A 14 11.02 7.93 2.39
N THR A 15 12.26 7.65 2.73
CA THR A 15 12.90 8.17 3.93
C THR A 15 13.15 9.68 3.84
N THR A 16 13.08 10.35 4.99
CA THR A 16 13.32 11.80 5.15
C THR A 16 14.74 12.22 4.75
N GLN A 17 15.71 11.28 4.72
CA GLN A 17 17.14 11.63 4.60
C GLN A 17 17.69 11.83 3.18
N ARG A 18 16.98 11.47 2.11
CA ARG A 18 17.57 11.50 0.74
C ARG A 18 17.02 12.55 -0.22
N THR A 19 15.86 13.14 0.07
CA THR A 19 15.31 14.22 -0.74
C THR A 19 14.31 15.04 0.07
N ALA A 20 14.80 15.73 1.11
CA ALA A 20 14.09 16.84 1.74
C ALA A 20 14.15 18.09 0.83
N LEU A 21 13.83 17.92 -0.45
CA LEU A 21 13.53 19.00 -1.38
C LEU A 21 12.25 18.62 -2.08
N VAL A 22 11.21 19.38 -1.79
CA VAL A 22 9.87 19.41 -2.38
C VAL A 22 9.97 19.32 -3.91
N SER A 23 10.12 18.10 -4.41
CA SER A 23 10.21 17.80 -5.82
C SER A 23 9.19 16.73 -6.10
N VAL A 24 8.31 17.02 -7.04
CA VAL A 24 7.30 16.08 -7.49
C VAL A 24 8.04 14.87 -8.05
N VAL A 25 7.81 13.69 -7.46
CA VAL A 25 8.50 12.45 -7.83
C VAL A 25 7.78 11.82 -9.02
N SER A 26 8.53 11.53 -10.08
CA SER A 26 8.01 10.89 -11.28
C SER A 26 8.22 9.37 -11.25
N TRP A 27 7.52 8.65 -12.14
CA TRP A 27 7.78 7.22 -12.34
C TRP A 27 9.23 6.92 -12.74
N GLN A 28 9.91 7.85 -13.40
CA GLN A 28 11.30 7.65 -13.84
C GLN A 28 12.27 7.68 -12.67
N ASP A 29 11.98 8.48 -11.65
CA ASP A 29 12.81 8.57 -10.44
C ASP A 29 12.69 7.28 -9.63
N LEU A 30 11.46 6.81 -9.41
CA LEU A 30 11.20 5.57 -8.68
C LEU A 30 11.83 4.34 -9.34
N LYS A 31 11.84 4.28 -10.67
CA LYS A 31 12.46 3.18 -11.42
C LYS A 31 13.95 3.00 -11.17
N ARG A 32 14.64 4.07 -10.80
CA ARG A 32 16.09 4.10 -10.57
C ARG A 32 16.46 3.65 -9.16
N HIS A 33 15.49 3.57 -8.26
CA HIS A 33 15.70 3.20 -6.87
C HIS A 33 15.05 1.85 -6.56
N ARG A 34 15.64 1.12 -5.61
CA ARG A 34 15.14 -0.18 -5.19
C ARG A 34 13.72 -0.07 -4.65
N GLN A 35 12.86 -0.95 -5.15
CA GLN A 35 11.51 -1.12 -4.64
C GLN A 35 11.42 -2.30 -3.67
N LEU A 36 10.72 -2.12 -2.56
CA LEU A 36 10.39 -3.19 -1.61
C LEU A 36 8.94 -3.61 -1.81
N ILE A 37 8.70 -4.92 -1.99
CA ILE A 37 7.36 -5.49 -2.24
C ILE A 37 7.13 -6.68 -1.32
N VAL A 38 5.92 -6.82 -0.80
CA VAL A 38 5.57 -7.99 0.02
C VAL A 38 5.55 -9.25 -0.83
N ALA A 39 6.29 -10.27 -0.39
CA ALA A 39 6.21 -11.61 -0.92
C ALA A 39 4.84 -12.21 -0.54
N THR A 40 3.99 -12.45 -1.54
CA THR A 40 2.79 -13.27 -1.34
C THR A 40 3.04 -14.68 -1.88
N ARG A 41 2.46 -15.69 -1.23
CA ARG A 41 2.72 -17.11 -1.56
C ARG A 41 2.25 -17.53 -2.96
N ASN A 42 1.39 -16.73 -3.59
CA ASN A 42 0.89 -16.99 -4.94
C ASN A 42 1.44 -15.93 -5.90
N ASP A 43 1.80 -16.31 -7.12
CA ASP A 43 2.16 -15.36 -8.17
C ASP A 43 0.88 -14.69 -8.71
N SER A 44 0.37 -13.73 -7.93
CA SER A 44 -0.81 -12.98 -8.31
C SER A 44 -0.47 -11.95 -9.38
N LYS A 45 -1.42 -11.68 -10.28
CA LYS A 45 -1.30 -10.58 -11.26
C LYS A 45 -1.00 -9.23 -10.56
N GLU A 46 -1.39 -9.08 -9.31
CA GLU A 46 -1.09 -7.91 -8.48
C GLU A 46 0.41 -7.72 -8.20
N LYS A 47 1.20 -8.79 -8.05
CA LYS A 47 2.67 -8.68 -7.94
C LYS A 47 3.31 -8.05 -9.17
N SER A 48 2.91 -8.50 -10.35
CA SER A 48 3.40 -7.95 -11.62
C SER A 48 2.93 -6.53 -11.85
N ARG A 49 1.77 -6.17 -11.30
CA ARG A 49 1.25 -4.81 -11.30
C ARG A 49 2.14 -3.94 -10.43
N LEU A 50 2.20 -4.17 -9.12
CA LEU A 50 2.91 -3.29 -8.20
C LEU A 50 4.42 -3.12 -8.48
N ARG A 51 5.04 -4.00 -9.28
CA ARG A 51 6.43 -3.86 -9.70
C ARG A 51 6.65 -2.72 -10.68
N VAL A 52 7.40 -1.73 -10.23
CA VAL A 52 7.72 -0.49 -10.96
C VAL A 52 9.21 -0.40 -11.25
N ALA A 53 10.06 -0.68 -10.24
CA ALA A 53 11.51 -0.57 -10.37
C ALA A 53 12.15 -1.80 -11.04
N ALA A 54 13.35 -1.60 -11.58
CA ALA A 54 14.16 -2.70 -12.10
C ALA A 54 14.78 -3.55 -10.97
N ASP A 55 15.16 -2.92 -9.85
CA ASP A 55 15.66 -3.59 -8.65
C ASP A 55 14.54 -3.72 -7.61
N VAL A 56 14.22 -4.96 -7.23
CA VAL A 56 13.09 -5.29 -6.36
C VAL A 56 13.52 -6.28 -5.30
N TRP A 57 13.27 -5.95 -4.04
CA TRP A 57 13.39 -6.88 -2.92
C TRP A 57 12.03 -7.35 -2.45
N TRP A 58 11.90 -8.67 -2.36
CA TRP A 58 10.72 -9.34 -1.82
C TRP A 58 10.87 -9.48 -0.31
N VAL A 59 9.85 -9.07 0.43
CA VAL A 59 9.86 -9.00 1.89
C VAL A 59 8.65 -9.74 2.44
N GLU A 60 8.82 -10.56 3.47
CA GLU A 60 7.72 -11.41 3.98
C GLU A 60 6.61 -10.65 4.74
N SER A 61 6.78 -9.35 5.01
CA SER A 61 5.84 -8.57 5.83
C SER A 61 5.86 -7.08 5.48
N GLN A 62 4.68 -6.45 5.52
CA GLN A 62 4.52 -4.99 5.37
C GLN A 62 5.20 -4.22 6.50
N TRP A 63 5.24 -4.77 7.71
CA TRP A 63 5.90 -4.14 8.86
C TRP A 63 7.42 -4.09 8.69
N ILE A 64 8.01 -5.15 8.10
CA ILE A 64 9.44 -5.17 7.79
C ILE A 64 9.76 -4.14 6.70
N ILE A 65 8.86 -3.95 5.73
CA ILE A 65 9.04 -2.90 4.71
C ILE A 65 9.19 -1.52 5.35
N ILE A 66 8.38 -1.16 6.34
CA ILE A 66 8.51 0.12 7.06
C ILE A 66 9.91 0.28 7.63
N GLU A 67 10.40 -0.72 8.37
CA GLU A 67 11.73 -0.73 8.97
C GLU A 67 12.84 -0.56 7.92
N LEU A 68 12.70 -1.21 6.77
CA LEU A 68 13.68 -1.13 5.68
C LEU A 68 13.65 0.24 4.99
N VAL A 69 12.47 0.83 4.79
CA VAL A 69 12.35 2.19 4.21
C VAL A 69 12.97 3.22 5.16
N GLN A 70 12.70 3.13 6.47
CA GLN A 70 13.30 4.02 7.48
C GLN A 70 14.84 3.93 7.51
N ARG A 71 15.41 2.78 7.13
CA ARG A 71 16.87 2.56 7.01
C ARG A 71 17.44 2.94 5.64
N ASN A 72 16.68 3.63 4.79
CA ASN A 72 17.10 4.06 3.45
C ASN A 72 17.37 2.91 2.47
N LEU A 73 16.76 1.73 2.67
CA LEU A 73 17.03 0.55 1.85
C LEU A 73 16.15 0.43 0.60
N GLY A 74 15.28 1.40 0.37
CA GLY A 74 14.45 1.48 -0.83
C GLY A 74 13.24 2.38 -0.62
N TRP A 75 12.33 2.29 -1.57
CA TRP A 75 11.00 2.85 -1.47
C TRP A 75 9.97 1.74 -1.56
N ALA A 76 8.78 1.99 -1.04
CA ALA A 76 7.75 0.98 -1.02
C ALA A 76 6.38 1.58 -1.29
N LEU A 77 5.51 0.65 -1.61
CA LEU A 77 4.15 0.84 -2.01
C LEU A 77 3.29 0.14 -0.93
N VAL A 78 2.74 0.91 0.01
CA VAL A 78 2.10 0.36 1.22
C VAL A 78 0.71 1.00 1.46
N PRO A 79 -0.28 0.25 1.99
CA PRO A 79 -1.57 0.81 2.40
C PRO A 79 -1.44 1.86 3.50
N GLU A 80 -2.29 2.88 3.46
CA GLU A 80 -2.28 4.02 4.39
C GLU A 80 -2.36 3.63 5.86
N HIS A 81 -3.26 2.72 6.20
CA HIS A 81 -3.49 2.32 7.58
C HIS A 81 -2.25 1.69 8.24
N ILE A 82 -1.29 1.18 7.46
CA ILE A 82 -0.05 0.60 7.97
C ILE A 82 0.98 1.68 8.32
N VAL A 83 0.95 2.81 7.60
CA VAL A 83 2.00 3.84 7.65
C VAL A 83 1.54 5.12 8.35
N VAL A 84 0.25 5.22 8.69
CA VAL A 84 -0.38 6.43 9.25
C VAL A 84 0.37 6.96 10.47
N ASP A 85 0.80 6.09 11.38
CA ASP A 85 1.50 6.50 12.59
C ASP A 85 2.94 6.94 12.28
N ALA A 86 3.65 6.19 11.43
CA ALA A 86 4.99 6.54 11.00
C ALA A 86 5.05 7.87 10.21
N LEU A 87 4.00 8.17 9.42
CA LEU A 87 3.84 9.46 8.75
C LEU A 87 3.57 10.59 9.74
N LYS A 88 2.68 10.39 10.72
CA LYS A 88 2.41 11.38 11.79
C LYS A 88 3.65 11.69 12.62
N GLU A 89 4.45 10.68 12.91
CA GLU A 89 5.71 10.80 13.65
C GLU A 89 6.85 11.42 12.82
N GLY A 90 6.68 11.54 11.50
CA GLY A 90 7.69 12.06 10.58
C GLY A 90 8.88 11.10 10.35
N SER A 91 8.77 9.84 10.77
CA SER A 91 9.77 8.80 10.51
C SER A 91 9.74 8.31 9.05
N LEU A 92 8.62 8.56 8.36
CA LEU A 92 8.45 8.35 6.92
C LEU A 92 7.87 9.59 6.26
N VAL A 93 8.10 9.75 4.96
CA VAL A 93 7.45 10.77 4.14
C VAL A 93 6.73 10.14 2.95
N SER A 94 5.56 10.69 2.62
CA SER A 94 4.86 10.43 1.37
C SER A 94 5.13 11.60 0.42
N PRO A 95 5.97 11.45 -0.62
CA PRO A 95 6.25 12.52 -1.55
C PRO A 95 5.03 12.80 -2.44
N THR A 96 4.91 14.04 -2.92
CA THR A 96 3.95 14.36 -3.99
C THR A 96 4.39 13.69 -5.29
N LEU A 97 3.45 13.04 -5.98
CA LEU A 97 3.72 12.30 -7.21
C LEU A 97 3.01 12.98 -8.38
N ASP A 98 3.65 13.06 -9.55
CA ASP A 98 3.02 13.70 -10.73
C ASP A 98 1.88 12.86 -11.33
N PHE A 99 1.74 11.62 -10.86
CA PHE A 99 0.83 10.60 -11.35
C PHE A 99 -0.23 10.18 -10.31
N ASP A 100 -0.24 10.76 -9.11
CA ASP A 100 -1.20 10.47 -8.04
C ASP A 100 -2.44 11.37 -8.14
N LYS A 101 -3.15 11.22 -9.26
CA LYS A 101 -4.28 12.11 -9.60
C LYS A 101 -5.65 11.57 -9.15
N HIS A 102 -5.71 10.38 -8.56
CA HIS A 102 -6.97 9.72 -8.23
C HIS A 102 -6.86 8.92 -6.93
N SER A 103 -7.77 9.17 -5.99
CA SER A 103 -8.02 8.29 -4.85
C SER A 103 -8.81 7.07 -5.34
N TRP A 104 -8.17 5.90 -5.30
CA TRP A 104 -8.80 4.65 -5.69
C TRP A 104 -9.23 3.89 -4.44
N PRO A 105 -10.52 3.86 -4.07
CA PRO A 105 -10.97 3.09 -2.93
C PRO A 105 -10.72 1.60 -3.17
N VAL A 106 -10.07 0.93 -2.22
CA VAL A 106 -9.97 -0.55 -2.22
C VAL A 106 -11.27 -1.09 -1.67
N ALA A 107 -11.96 -1.92 -2.45
CA ALA A 107 -13.15 -2.61 -1.96
C ALA A 107 -12.76 -3.58 -0.84
N VAL A 108 -13.40 -3.43 0.32
CA VAL A 108 -13.30 -4.40 1.41
C VAL A 108 -14.41 -5.43 1.23
N GLU A 109 -14.04 -6.70 1.10
CA GLU A 109 -14.99 -7.79 0.91
C GLU A 109 -15.18 -8.59 2.19
N LEU A 110 -16.43 -8.91 2.51
CA LEU A 110 -16.78 -9.81 3.60
C LEU A 110 -17.08 -11.20 3.04
N VAL A 111 -16.30 -12.20 3.44
CA VAL A 111 -16.37 -13.57 2.88
C VAL A 111 -16.75 -14.57 3.97
N TRP A 112 -17.72 -15.44 3.67
CA TRP A 112 -18.11 -16.56 4.52
C TRP A 112 -18.43 -17.81 3.70
N HIS A 113 -18.46 -18.96 4.37
CA HIS A 113 -18.73 -20.24 3.71
C HIS A 113 -20.20 -20.33 3.29
N LYS A 114 -20.47 -20.62 2.01
CA LYS A 114 -21.84 -20.68 1.46
C LYS A 114 -22.76 -21.65 2.21
N GLU A 115 -22.21 -22.75 2.73
CA GLU A 115 -22.98 -23.81 3.42
C GLU A 115 -23.08 -23.60 4.93
N LYS A 116 -22.44 -22.56 5.46
CA LYS A 116 -22.49 -22.22 6.89
C LYS A 116 -23.04 -20.81 7.03
N PRO A 117 -24.38 -20.65 7.11
CA PRO A 117 -24.97 -19.34 7.30
C PRO A 117 -24.47 -18.71 8.59
N LEU A 118 -24.34 -17.39 8.59
CA LEU A 118 -23.90 -16.65 9.76
C LEU A 118 -24.91 -16.84 10.90
N GLY A 119 -24.43 -17.26 12.06
CA GLY A 119 -25.23 -17.25 13.28
C GLY A 119 -25.51 -15.83 13.76
N LYS A 120 -26.16 -15.69 14.93
CA LYS A 120 -26.51 -14.39 15.52
C LYS A 120 -25.30 -13.44 15.64
N ALA A 121 -24.18 -13.95 16.16
CA ALA A 121 -22.95 -13.16 16.30
C ALA A 121 -22.33 -12.76 14.95
N GLY A 122 -22.31 -13.67 13.98
CA GLY A 122 -21.78 -13.40 12.64
C GLY A 122 -22.63 -12.38 11.87
N THR A 123 -23.95 -12.49 11.99
CA THR A 123 -24.91 -11.53 11.39
C THR A 123 -24.75 -10.16 12.02
N TRP A 124 -24.62 -10.10 13.35
CA TRP A 124 -24.34 -8.86 14.06
C TRP A 124 -23.03 -8.22 13.59
N LEU A 125 -21.94 -9.01 13.48
CA LEU A 125 -20.65 -8.50 13.02
C LEU A 125 -20.72 -7.97 11.58
N GLN A 126 -21.39 -8.70 10.68
CA GLN A 126 -21.63 -8.24 9.31
C GLN A 126 -22.35 -6.89 9.29
N GLN A 127 -23.42 -6.74 10.06
CA GLN A 127 -24.18 -5.49 10.14
C GLN A 127 -23.34 -4.34 10.71
N ALA A 128 -22.53 -4.62 11.74
CA ALA A 128 -21.64 -3.64 12.34
C ALA A 128 -20.57 -3.14 11.35
N ILE A 129 -19.96 -4.05 10.59
CA ILE A 129 -18.95 -3.69 9.57
C ILE A 129 -19.59 -2.85 8.45
N ILE A 130 -20.77 -3.24 7.95
CA ILE A 130 -21.50 -2.48 6.92
C ILE A 130 -21.89 -1.08 7.43
N ALA A 131 -22.26 -0.95 8.70
CA ALA A 131 -22.61 0.33 9.28
C ALA A 131 -21.40 1.27 9.42
N LEU A 132 -20.20 0.73 9.63
CA LEU A 132 -18.95 1.47 9.74
C LEU A 132 -18.46 2.00 8.38
N ASP A 133 -18.55 1.17 7.34
CA ASP A 133 -18.17 1.54 5.97
C ASP A 133 -18.98 2.74 5.44
N ARG A 134 -20.27 2.83 5.80
CA ARG A 134 -21.15 3.96 5.39
C ARG A 134 -20.84 5.30 6.05
N GLN A 135 -19.98 5.34 7.08
CA GLN A 135 -19.69 6.55 7.86
C GLN A 135 -18.34 7.19 7.49
N THR A 136 -17.57 6.55 6.62
CA THR A 136 -16.24 6.99 6.19
C THR A 136 -16.30 7.50 4.76
#